data_AF-A0AAN6QGK2-F1
#
_entry.id   AF-A0AAN6QGK2-F1
#
_cell.length_a   1.000
_cell.length_b   1.000
_cell.length_c   1.000
_cell.angle_alpha   90.00
_cell.angle_beta   90.00
_cell.angle_gamma   90.00
#
_symmetry.space_group_name_H-M   'P 1'
#
loop_
_entity.id
_entity.type
_entity.pdbx_description
1 polymer ?
#
loop_
_entity_poly.entity_id
_entity_poly.type
_entity_poly.pdbx_seq_one_letter_code
_entity_poly.pdbx_strand_id
1 'polypeptide(L)'
;MPSGNRSFPHYFGNRERLPLNNEPPLIEHPLTPDKPYERDSNPGSARIITNWWDRSTPEVVYHDPLTPPLPGATYPPFKMANYRPASRDGVEGSEAAAPNDELGRTGLATLRRSTSL
;
A
#
# COMPACT_ATOMS: atom_id res chain seq x y z
N MET A 1 30.90 -15.93 -0.19
CA MET A 1 29.91 -16.61 0.68
C MET A 1 29.04 -15.54 1.34
N PRO A 2 27.69 -15.64 1.38
CA PRO A 2 26.82 -16.59 0.67
C PRO A 2 25.67 -15.92 -0.12
N SER A 3 25.26 -16.61 -1.18
CA SER A 3 24.02 -16.45 -1.93
C SER A 3 22.88 -17.19 -1.20
N GLY A 4 22.29 -16.54 -0.21
CA GLY A 4 20.89 -16.82 0.15
C GLY A 4 20.00 -16.09 -0.85
N ASN A 5 18.91 -16.71 -1.30
CA ASN A 5 18.01 -16.16 -2.30
C ASN A 5 17.45 -14.78 -1.85
N ARG A 6 18.11 -13.66 -2.18
CA ARG A 6 17.71 -12.28 -1.86
C ARG A 6 16.61 -11.76 -2.79
N SER A 7 15.88 -12.68 -3.42
CA SER A 7 14.86 -12.34 -4.40
C SER A 7 13.54 -12.13 -3.68
N PHE A 8 13.10 -10.88 -3.66
CA PHE A 8 11.74 -10.54 -3.26
C PHE A 8 10.74 -10.90 -4.37
N PRO A 9 9.47 -11.17 -4.03
CA PRO A 9 8.93 -11.25 -2.66
C PRO A 9 9.40 -12.45 -1.86
N HIS A 10 9.36 -12.32 -0.52
CA HIS A 10 9.54 -13.45 0.39
C HIS A 10 8.22 -13.84 1.06
N TYR A 11 8.12 -15.09 1.51
CA TYR A 11 7.07 -15.50 2.44
C TYR A 11 7.19 -14.75 3.76
N PHE A 12 6.08 -14.18 4.22
CA PHE A 12 5.99 -13.49 5.51
C PHE A 12 5.24 -14.36 6.52
N GLY A 13 5.98 -14.92 7.48
CA GLY A 13 5.40 -15.84 8.48
C GLY A 13 4.66 -15.17 9.65
N ASN A 14 4.67 -13.83 9.74
CA ASN A 14 4.10 -13.05 10.86
C ASN A 14 4.43 -13.61 12.26
N ARG A 15 5.72 -13.88 12.53
CA ARG A 15 6.17 -14.49 13.81
C ARG A 15 5.90 -13.58 15.00
N GLU A 16 5.89 -12.28 14.76
CA GLU A 16 5.60 -11.21 15.71
C GLU A 16 4.11 -11.09 16.05
N ARG A 17 3.22 -11.84 15.36
CA ARG A 17 1.77 -11.79 15.54
C ARG A 17 1.21 -10.37 15.39
N LEU A 18 1.69 -9.66 14.38
CA LEU A 18 1.17 -8.34 14.03
C LEU A 18 -0.31 -8.46 13.66
N PRO A 19 -1.16 -7.48 14.05
CA PRO A 19 -2.59 -7.48 13.76
C PRO A 19 -2.83 -7.04 12.31
N LEU A 20 -2.38 -7.87 11.37
CA LEU A 20 -2.58 -7.68 9.93
C LEU A 20 -4.00 -8.05 9.54
N ASN A 21 -4.56 -7.31 8.59
CA ASN A 21 -5.89 -7.55 8.02
C ASN A 21 -5.86 -8.58 6.88
N ASN A 22 -4.71 -8.73 6.20
CA ASN A 22 -4.57 -9.74 5.16
C ASN A 22 -4.56 -11.15 5.75
N GLU A 23 -5.29 -12.06 5.11
CA GLU A 23 -5.22 -13.49 5.39
C GLU A 23 -3.97 -14.12 4.76
N PRO A 24 -3.42 -15.23 5.31
CA PRO A 24 -2.34 -15.98 4.69
C PRO A 24 -2.72 -16.60 3.33
N PRO A 25 -1.75 -16.98 2.48
CA PRO A 25 -0.31 -16.84 2.67
C PRO A 25 0.16 -15.40 2.41
N LEU A 26 0.94 -14.87 3.34
CA LEU A 26 1.45 -13.51 3.27
C LEU A 26 2.82 -13.47 2.58
N ILE A 27 3.06 -12.37 1.89
CA ILE A 27 4.38 -12.05 1.33
C ILE A 27 4.81 -10.65 1.68
N GLU A 28 6.13 -10.46 1.73
CA GLU A 28 6.77 -9.17 1.94
C GLU A 28 7.51 -8.69 0.69
N HIS A 29 7.43 -7.38 0.44
CA HIS A 29 8.19 -6.65 -0.58
C HIS A 29 8.91 -5.45 0.05
N PRO A 30 10.14 -5.09 -0.36
CA PRO A 30 10.80 -3.90 0.12
C PRO A 30 10.03 -2.64 -0.28
N LEU A 31 9.83 -1.74 0.69
CA LEU A 31 9.30 -0.41 0.46
C LEU A 31 10.46 0.59 0.48
N THR A 32 10.73 1.17 -0.67
CA THR A 32 11.79 2.15 -0.90
C THR A 32 11.17 3.53 -1.17
N PRO A 33 11.78 4.64 -0.69
CA PRO A 33 11.14 5.95 -0.71
C PRO A 33 11.00 6.57 -2.11
N ASP A 34 12.01 6.39 -2.96
CA ASP A 34 12.14 7.23 -4.16
C ASP A 34 11.88 6.48 -5.48
N LYS A 35 12.01 5.14 -5.45
CA LYS A 35 11.88 4.28 -6.63
C LYS A 35 11.45 2.88 -6.24
N PRO A 36 10.92 2.06 -7.15
CA PRO A 36 10.72 0.63 -6.90
C PRO A 36 12.02 -0.08 -6.51
N TYR A 37 11.91 -1.13 -5.70
CA TYR A 37 13.06 -1.95 -5.32
C TYR A 37 13.70 -2.63 -6.55
N GLU A 38 15.02 -2.56 -6.62
CA GLU A 38 15.82 -3.27 -7.61
C GLU A 38 16.48 -4.49 -6.98
N ARG A 39 16.52 -5.60 -7.73
CA ARG A 39 17.22 -6.81 -7.29
C ARG A 39 18.67 -6.47 -6.93
N ASP A 40 19.16 -7.04 -5.83
CA ASP A 40 20.52 -6.84 -5.28
C ASP A 40 20.81 -5.46 -4.68
N SER A 41 19.84 -4.53 -4.68
CA SER A 41 19.94 -3.28 -3.92
C SER A 41 19.67 -3.50 -2.43
N ASN A 42 20.00 -2.50 -1.59
CA ASN A 42 19.66 -2.55 -0.17
C ASN A 42 18.13 -2.43 -0.02
N PRO A 43 17.43 -3.44 0.54
CA PRO A 43 15.98 -3.40 0.67
C PRO A 43 15.49 -2.42 1.75
N GLY A 44 16.39 -1.82 2.54
CA GLY A 44 16.00 -0.96 3.66
C GLY A 44 15.25 -1.71 4.76
N SER A 45 14.64 -0.98 5.68
CA SER A 45 13.94 -1.54 6.85
C SER A 45 12.44 -1.76 6.65
N ALA A 46 11.80 -1.04 5.73
CA ALA A 46 10.36 -1.06 5.53
C ALA A 46 9.94 -2.12 4.50
N ARG A 47 8.81 -2.76 4.75
CA ARG A 47 8.20 -3.77 3.88
C ARG A 47 6.72 -3.47 3.68
N ILE A 48 6.22 -3.74 2.48
CA ILE A 48 4.79 -3.96 2.24
C ILE A 48 4.50 -5.44 2.45
N ILE A 49 3.44 -5.73 3.19
CA ILE A 49 2.85 -7.05 3.37
C ILE A 49 1.54 -7.11 2.59
N THR A 50 1.35 -8.18 1.81
CA THR A 50 0.11 -8.47 1.10
C THR A 50 -0.19 -9.96 1.16
N ASN A 51 -1.44 -10.36 0.92
CA ASN A 51 -1.75 -11.73 0.54
C ASN A 51 -1.11 -12.07 -0.83
N TRP A 52 -0.64 -13.31 -0.99
CA TRP A 52 0.03 -13.77 -2.20
C TRP A 52 -0.89 -13.78 -3.44
N TRP A 53 -2.16 -14.14 -3.24
CA TRP A 53 -3.19 -14.25 -4.27
C TRP A 53 -3.89 -12.91 -4.54
N ASP A 54 -4.18 -12.15 -3.48
CA ASP A 54 -4.82 -10.84 -3.56
C ASP A 54 -3.92 -9.76 -2.95
N ARG A 55 -3.40 -8.88 -3.81
CA ARG A 55 -2.49 -7.79 -3.42
C ARG A 55 -3.17 -6.44 -3.29
N SER A 56 -4.51 -6.43 -3.24
CA SER A 56 -5.32 -5.21 -3.20
C SER A 56 -5.18 -4.40 -1.90
N THR A 57 -4.78 -5.06 -0.80
CA THR A 57 -4.72 -4.44 0.53
C THR A 57 -3.27 -4.44 1.04
N PRO A 58 -2.43 -3.46 0.67
CA PRO A 58 -1.05 -3.39 1.17
C PRO A 58 -1.02 -2.88 2.62
N GLU A 59 -0.31 -3.59 3.48
CA GLU A 59 -0.04 -3.19 4.86
C GLU A 59 1.46 -2.92 5.05
N VAL A 60 1.84 -1.92 5.84
CA VAL A 60 3.25 -1.52 5.97
C VAL A 60 3.82 -1.91 7.33
N VAL A 61 4.96 -2.60 7.30
CA VAL A 61 5.74 -2.97 8.49
C VAL A 61 7.18 -2.50 8.34
N TYR A 62 7.91 -2.38 9.44
CA TYR A 62 9.31 -1.98 9.40
C TYR A 62 10.11 -2.57 10.56
N HIS A 63 11.41 -2.77 10.34
CA HIS A 63 12.38 -2.95 11.42
C HIS A 63 12.71 -1.59 12.02
N ASP A 64 12.37 -1.38 13.29
CA ASP A 64 12.70 -0.16 14.02
C ASP A 64 14.21 -0.12 14.33
N PRO A 65 14.98 0.84 13.76
CA PRO A 65 16.43 0.90 13.96
C PRO A 65 16.82 1.23 15.40
N LEU A 66 15.90 1.76 16.21
CA LEU A 66 16.13 2.06 17.62
C LEU A 66 15.87 0.86 18.53
N THR A 67 15.26 -0.20 18.00
CA THR A 67 15.01 -1.45 18.74
C THR A 67 16.13 -2.44 18.44
N PRO A 68 16.87 -2.94 19.45
CA PRO A 68 17.89 -3.96 19.20
C PRO A 68 17.26 -5.31 18.78
N PRO A 69 17.96 -6.13 17.99
CA PRO A 69 17.55 -7.52 17.73
C PRO A 69 17.44 -8.34 19.02
N LEU A 70 16.51 -9.29 19.03
CA LEU A 70 16.45 -10.30 20.10
C LEU A 70 17.69 -11.21 20.06
N PRO A 71 18.08 -11.85 21.19
CA PRO A 71 19.20 -12.79 21.20
C PRO A 71 19.06 -13.87 20.11
N GLY A 72 20.06 -13.98 19.24
CA GLY A 72 20.08 -14.92 18.13
C GLY A 72 19.35 -14.47 16.85
N ALA A 73 18.73 -13.29 16.83
CA ALA A 73 18.10 -12.72 15.64
C ALA A 73 19.05 -11.78 14.89
N THR A 74 19.03 -11.82 13.55
CA THR A 74 19.83 -10.92 12.70
C THR A 74 19.24 -9.51 12.63
N TYR A 75 17.93 -9.37 12.77
CA TYR A 75 17.20 -8.10 12.66
C TYR A 75 16.25 -7.90 13.83
N PRO A 76 15.90 -6.64 14.18
CA PRO A 76 14.83 -6.34 15.14
C PRO A 76 13.50 -6.98 14.71
N PRO A 77 12.55 -7.22 15.64
CA PRO A 77 11.22 -7.65 15.25
C PRO A 77 10.54 -6.60 14.36
N PHE A 78 9.70 -7.04 13.43
CA PHE A 78 8.84 -6.12 12.68
C PHE A 78 7.84 -5.40 13.59
N LYS A 79 7.53 -4.16 13.25
CA LYS A 79 6.43 -3.36 13.83
C LYS A 79 5.53 -2.84 12.71
N MET A 80 4.24 -2.68 13.00
CA MET A 80 3.33 -2.00 12.08
C MET A 80 3.63 -0.50 12.04
N ALA A 81 3.62 0.07 10.84
CA ALA A 81 3.70 1.52 10.67
C ALA A 81 2.33 2.14 11.00
N ASN A 82 2.32 3.12 11.90
CA ASN A 82 1.16 3.98 12.11
C ASN A 82 1.21 5.10 11.07
N TYR A 83 0.40 5.00 10.02
CA TYR A 83 0.28 6.11 9.07
C TYR A 83 -0.30 7.33 9.78
N ARG A 84 0.45 8.43 9.77
CA ARG A 84 -0.02 9.75 10.17
C ARG A 84 -0.01 10.62 8.92
N PRO A 85 -1.17 10.97 8.34
CA PRO A 85 -1.17 11.94 7.26
C PRO A 85 -0.53 13.22 7.78
N ALA A 86 0.32 13.85 6.96
CA ALA A 86 0.72 15.22 7.25
C ALA A 86 -0.56 16.04 7.39
N SER A 87 -0.74 16.71 8.53
CA SER A 87 -1.85 17.65 8.67
C SER A 87 -1.68 18.71 7.59
N ARG A 88 -2.71 18.90 6.76
CA ARG A 88 -2.73 19.92 5.71
C ARG A 88 -2.93 21.33 6.29
N ASP A 89 -2.53 21.58 7.54
CA ASP A 89 -2.76 22.84 8.26
C ASP A 89 -1.80 23.96 7.80
N GLY A 90 -1.32 23.90 6.56
CA GLY A 90 -0.42 24.89 5.95
C GLY A 90 -0.65 25.13 4.46
N VAL A 91 -1.78 24.67 3.90
CA VAL A 91 -2.20 25.03 2.55
C VAL A 91 -3.58 25.70 2.64
N GLU A 92 -3.60 26.94 3.14
CA GLU A 92 -4.69 27.85 2.80
C GLU A 92 -4.60 28.15 1.30
N GLY A 93 -5.67 27.85 0.57
CA GLY A 93 -5.91 28.40 -0.76
C GLY A 93 -5.57 27.49 -1.94
N SER A 94 -6.38 26.45 -2.17
CA SER A 94 -7.03 26.27 -3.48
C SER A 94 -8.13 25.22 -3.35
N GLU A 95 -9.34 25.72 -3.23
CA GLU A 95 -10.64 25.12 -3.55
C GLU A 95 -10.59 23.77 -4.27
N ALA A 96 -10.96 22.72 -3.55
CA ALA A 96 -11.64 21.54 -4.10
C ALA A 96 -12.45 20.88 -2.98
N ALA A 97 -13.50 21.58 -2.54
CA ALA A 97 -14.62 20.92 -1.87
C ALA A 97 -15.50 20.28 -2.96
N ALA A 98 -15.73 18.98 -2.79
CA ALA A 98 -16.48 18.03 -3.62
C ALA A 98 -18.01 18.33 -3.65
N PRO A 99 -18.90 17.37 -3.94
CA PRO A 99 -19.18 16.60 -5.17
C PRO A 99 -20.67 16.77 -5.66
N ASN A 100 -20.96 16.28 -6.87
CA ASN A 100 -22.25 15.81 -7.45
C ASN A 100 -23.58 16.56 -7.17
N ASP A 101 -24.25 17.13 -8.19
CA ASP A 101 -25.32 16.48 -8.97
C ASP A 101 -26.02 17.48 -9.93
N GLU A 102 -26.47 16.94 -11.07
CA GLU A 102 -27.57 17.41 -11.93
C GLU A 102 -27.69 18.92 -12.32
N LEU A 103 -27.35 19.24 -13.59
CA LEU A 103 -28.15 20.06 -14.52
C LEU A 103 -27.41 20.23 -15.85
N GLY A 104 -27.59 19.25 -16.74
CA GLY A 104 -27.06 19.27 -18.11
C GLY A 104 -28.09 18.83 -19.14
N ARG A 105 -29.37 19.24 -18.97
CA ARG A 105 -30.40 19.11 -20.01
C ARG A 105 -30.27 20.24 -21.03
N THR A 106 -29.49 20.00 -22.08
CA THR A 106 -29.68 20.57 -23.43
C THR A 106 -29.01 19.56 -24.37
N GLY A 107 -29.71 18.65 -25.05
CA GLY A 107 -30.66 18.94 -26.10
C GLY A 107 -30.08 18.44 -27.42
N LEU A 108 -30.36 17.18 -27.80
CA LEU A 108 -30.41 16.79 -29.21
C LEU A 108 -31.35 15.59 -29.37
N ALA A 109 -32.33 15.79 -30.25
CA ALA A 109 -33.55 15.02 -30.37
C ALA A 109 -33.34 13.65 -31.03
N THR A 110 -33.93 12.63 -30.40
CA THR A 110 -34.25 11.34 -31.02
C THR A 110 -35.40 11.53 -32.00
N LEU A 111 -35.13 11.35 -33.28
CA LEU A 111 -36.13 11.28 -34.34
C LEU A 111 -36.88 9.93 -34.25
N ARG A 112 -38.13 9.95 -33.77
CA ARG A 112 -39.11 8.89 -34.03
C ARG A 112 -40.40 9.52 -34.53
N ARG A 113 -40.69 9.27 -35.80
CA ARG A 113 -41.97 9.55 -36.45
C ARG A 113 -43.05 8.71 -35.77
N SER A 114 -44.05 9.37 -35.21
CA SER A 114 -45.37 8.77 -34.96
C SER A 114 -46.28 9.13 -36.14
N THR A 115 -46.97 8.13 -36.67
CA THR A 115 -48.27 8.32 -37.32
C THR A 115 -49.20 7.30 -36.69
N SER A 116 -50.21 7.80 -35.98
CA SER A 116 -51.40 7.05 -35.58
C SER A 116 -52.56 7.55 -36.41
N LEU A 117 -53.30 6.63 -37.02
CA LEU A 117 -54.75 6.46 -36.91
C LEU A 117 -55.07 5.03 -37.36
#